data_AF-A0A1G2THS9-F1
#
_entry.id   AF-A0A1G2THS9-F1
#
_cell.length_a   1.000
_cell.length_b   1.000
_cell.length_c   1.000
_cell.angle_alpha   90.00
_cell.angle_beta   90.00
_cell.angle_gamma   90.00
#
_symmetry.space_group_name_H-M   'P 1'
#
loop_
_entity.id
_entity.type
_entity.pdbx_description
1 polymer ?
#
loop_
_entity_poly.entity_id
_entity_poly.type
_entity_poly.pdbx_seq_one_letter_code
_entity_poly.pdbx_strand_id
1 'polypeptide(L)'
;MSTAVLNGNITNDGGETGAGTEYGFAWGTSLTLSGSDTSTTTLGNYSATGAFSQTIFTLRAGITYYFRAYATNSAGTGFGAIDNGFTTGTDTSVTRRIRLFDKVRIKFIEGRIKLIGQ
;
A
#
# COMPACT_ATOMS: atom_id res chain seq x y z
N MET A 1 -9.76 9.64 -3.72
CA MET A 1 -8.78 8.62 -4.17
C MET A 1 -8.08 8.10 -2.93
N SER A 2 -7.80 6.80 -2.88
CA SER A 2 -7.16 6.17 -1.70
C SER A 2 -5.76 5.66 -2.03
N THR A 3 -5.00 5.34 -1.00
CA THR A 3 -3.66 4.74 -1.08
C THR A 3 -3.64 3.46 -0.26
N ALA A 4 -2.71 2.56 -0.57
CA ALA A 4 -2.46 1.36 0.21
C ALA A 4 -0.97 1.07 0.29
N VAL A 5 -0.53 0.52 1.42
CA VAL A 5 0.84 0.03 1.60
C VAL A 5 0.83 -1.47 1.39
N LEU A 6 1.52 -1.91 0.34
CA LEU A 6 1.74 -3.33 0.04
C LEU A 6 2.97 -3.80 0.80
N ASN A 7 2.88 -4.97 1.43
CA ASN A 7 3.99 -5.55 2.19
C ASN A 7 4.36 -6.90 1.56
N GLY A 8 5.65 -7.15 1.41
CA GLY A 8 6.19 -8.34 0.77
C GLY A 8 7.45 -8.81 1.46
N ASN A 9 7.83 -10.06 1.21
CA ASN A 9 9.05 -10.64 1.73
C ASN A 9 9.65 -11.57 0.69
N ILE A 10 10.88 -11.29 0.25
CA ILE A 10 11.65 -12.22 -0.59
C ILE A 10 12.29 -13.21 0.38
N THR A 11 11.83 -14.46 0.38
CA THR A 11 12.36 -15.49 1.29
C THR A 11 13.42 -16.39 0.65
N ASN A 12 13.48 -16.38 -0.68
CA ASN A 12 14.41 -17.19 -1.47
C ASN A 12 14.74 -16.42 -2.76
N ASP A 13 16.03 -16.29 -3.05
CA ASP A 13 16.60 -15.64 -4.23
C ASP A 13 17.02 -16.64 -5.31
N GLY A 14 16.65 -17.91 -5.16
CA GLY A 14 17.01 -19.00 -6.07
C GLY A 14 18.47 -19.43 -5.97
N GLY A 15 19.19 -19.06 -4.91
CA GLY A 15 20.62 -19.33 -4.76
C GLY A 15 21.53 -18.31 -5.46
N GLU A 16 20.95 -17.23 -5.99
CA GLU A 16 21.63 -16.15 -6.71
C GLU A 16 21.78 -14.90 -5.82
N THR A 17 22.36 -15.08 -4.64
CA THR A 17 22.51 -14.02 -3.66
C THR A 17 23.33 -12.85 -4.21
N GLY A 18 22.78 -11.64 -4.11
CA GLY A 18 23.39 -10.43 -4.65
C GLY A 18 23.06 -10.12 -6.11
N ALA A 19 22.41 -11.04 -6.84
CA ALA A 19 22.18 -10.94 -8.28
C ALA A 19 20.71 -10.69 -8.68
N GLY A 20 19.88 -10.21 -7.75
CA GLY A 20 18.49 -9.85 -8.03
C GLY A 20 18.39 -8.67 -8.98
N THR A 21 17.69 -8.85 -10.10
CA THR A 21 17.59 -7.84 -11.16
C THR A 21 16.39 -6.92 -11.00
N GLU A 22 15.29 -7.44 -10.45
CA GLU A 22 14.07 -6.66 -10.23
C GLU A 22 13.25 -7.23 -9.08
N TYR A 23 12.61 -6.38 -8.27
CA TYR A 23 11.55 -6.81 -7.36
C TYR A 23 10.45 -5.75 -7.23
N GLY A 24 9.31 -6.19 -6.73
CA GLY A 24 8.18 -5.30 -6.49
C GLY A 24 6.89 -6.06 -6.23
N PHE A 25 5.78 -5.45 -6.64
CA PHE A 25 4.43 -5.99 -6.46
C PHE A 25 3.66 -6.00 -7.76
N ALA A 26 2.92 -7.07 -8.00
CA ALA A 26 1.82 -7.08 -8.94
C ALA A 26 0.52 -6.85 -8.17
N TRP A 27 -0.36 -5.98 -8.63
CA TRP A 27 -1.61 -5.64 -7.96
C TRP A 27 -2.72 -5.33 -8.97
N GLY A 28 -3.96 -5.51 -8.55
CA GLY A 28 -5.12 -5.34 -9.43
C GLY A 28 -6.41 -5.79 -8.76
N THR A 29 -7.51 -5.78 -9.51
CA THR A 29 -8.84 -6.17 -9.02
C THR A 29 -9.16 -7.64 -9.27
N SER A 30 -8.36 -8.33 -10.09
CA SER A 30 -8.51 -9.75 -10.37
C SER A 30 -7.87 -10.61 -9.29
N LEU A 31 -8.59 -11.62 -8.82
CA LEU A 31 -8.13 -12.62 -7.85
C LEU A 31 -6.89 -13.38 -8.33
N THR A 32 -6.71 -13.53 -9.64
CA THR A 32 -5.58 -14.27 -10.22
C THR A 32 -4.40 -13.37 -10.57
N LEU A 33 -4.58 -12.04 -10.52
CA LEU A 33 -3.61 -11.06 -11.02
C LEU A 33 -3.09 -11.42 -12.42
N SER A 34 -4.00 -11.90 -13.27
CA SER A 34 -3.74 -12.24 -14.67
C SER A 34 -4.53 -11.32 -15.58
N GLY A 35 -3.89 -10.81 -16.63
CA GLY A 35 -4.52 -9.96 -17.66
C GLY A 35 -4.23 -8.48 -17.50
N SER A 36 -4.91 -7.68 -18.32
CA SER A 36 -4.62 -6.24 -18.53
C SER A 36 -4.87 -5.35 -17.31
N ASP A 37 -5.70 -5.79 -16.35
CA ASP A 37 -6.00 -5.04 -15.13
C ASP A 37 -4.89 -5.17 -14.06
N THR A 38 -3.87 -5.96 -14.31
CA THR A 38 -2.75 -6.14 -13.38
C THR A 38 -1.69 -5.08 -13.64
N SER A 39 -1.46 -4.23 -12.64
CA SER A 39 -0.38 -3.26 -12.62
C SER A 39 0.81 -3.81 -11.84
N THR A 40 2.02 -3.34 -12.15
CA THR A 40 3.23 -3.67 -11.41
C THR A 40 3.91 -2.43 -10.85
N THR A 41 4.57 -2.60 -9.71
CA THR A 41 5.56 -1.64 -9.19
C THR A 41 6.94 -2.24 -9.41
N THR A 42 7.93 -1.43 -9.81
CA THR A 42 9.34 -1.84 -9.88
C THR A 42 10.14 -1.05 -8.85
N LEU A 43 10.83 -1.75 -7.94
CA LEU A 43 11.67 -1.17 -6.89
C LEU A 43 13.17 -1.23 -7.22
N GLY A 44 13.49 -1.66 -8.45
CA GLY A 44 14.86 -1.83 -8.93
C GLY A 44 15.43 -3.20 -8.53
N ASN A 45 16.76 -3.27 -8.45
CA ASN A 45 17.51 -4.47 -8.10
C ASN A 45 17.45 -4.76 -6.59
N TYR A 46 17.65 -6.03 -6.21
CA TYR A 46 17.81 -6.45 -4.81
C TYR A 46 19.06 -7.32 -4.64
N SER A 47 19.77 -7.13 -3.54
CA SER A 47 21.01 -7.87 -3.26
C SER A 47 20.86 -8.93 -2.16
N ALA A 48 19.74 -8.93 -1.45
CA ALA A 48 19.47 -9.87 -0.37
C ALA A 48 17.97 -10.18 -0.27
N THR A 49 17.66 -11.30 0.38
CA THR A 49 16.32 -11.63 0.86
C THR A 49 15.90 -10.66 1.97
N GLY A 50 14.58 -10.51 2.17
CA GLY A 50 14.06 -9.63 3.21
C GLY A 50 12.71 -9.01 2.91
N ALA A 51 12.16 -8.37 3.94
CA ALA A 51 10.89 -7.67 3.88
C ALA A 51 11.03 -6.32 3.17
N PHE A 52 10.02 -5.97 2.39
CA PHE A 52 9.93 -4.70 1.70
C PHE A 52 8.47 -4.24 1.61
N SER A 53 8.27 -2.96 1.35
CA SER A 53 6.94 -2.39 1.22
C SER A 53 6.90 -1.30 0.17
N GLN A 54 5.75 -1.12 -0.48
CA GLN A 54 5.53 -0.04 -1.43
C GLN A 54 4.13 0.55 -1.28
N THR A 55 4.06 1.88 -1.30
CA THR A 55 2.78 2.59 -1.36
C THR A 55 2.30 2.66 -2.81
N ILE A 56 1.08 2.22 -3.05
CA ILE A 56 0.36 2.43 -4.32
C ILE A 56 -0.68 3.53 -4.16
N PHE A 57 -0.86 4.31 -5.23
CA PHE A 57 -1.68 5.52 -5.25
C PHE A 57 -2.86 5.39 -6.21
N THR A 58 -3.72 6.39 -6.22
CA THR A 58 -4.82 6.54 -7.21
C THR A 58 -5.84 5.40 -7.20
N LEU A 59 -6.02 4.72 -6.05
CA LEU A 59 -6.98 3.63 -5.94
C LEU A 59 -8.42 4.14 -5.89
N ARG A 60 -9.30 3.42 -6.59
CA ARG A 60 -10.73 3.70 -6.64
C ARG A 60 -11.38 3.20 -5.36
N ALA A 61 -12.13 4.06 -4.70
CA ALA A 61 -12.82 3.77 -3.45
C ALA A 61 -13.90 2.69 -3.61
N GLY A 62 -14.09 1.85 -2.60
CA GLY A 62 -15.09 0.77 -2.60
C GLY A 62 -14.72 -0.42 -3.49
N ILE A 63 -13.49 -0.47 -3.98
CA ILE A 63 -12.97 -1.57 -4.80
C ILE A 63 -12.03 -2.43 -3.95
N THR A 64 -12.18 -3.75 -4.08
CA THR A 64 -11.25 -4.74 -3.55
C THR A 64 -10.09 -4.92 -4.52
N TYR A 65 -8.88 -4.78 -3.99
CA TYR A 65 -7.63 -5.01 -4.70
C TYR A 65 -6.90 -6.20 -4.08
N TYR A 66 -6.27 -6.98 -4.95
CA TYR A 66 -5.37 -8.07 -4.60
C TYR A 66 -3.95 -7.67 -4.98
N PHE A 67 -2.97 -8.27 -4.33
CA PHE A 67 -1.57 -8.05 -4.68
C PHE A 67 -0.72 -9.28 -4.35
N ARG A 68 0.45 -9.38 -4.97
CA ARG A 68 1.50 -10.33 -4.64
C ARG A 68 2.86 -9.69 -4.83
N ALA A 69 3.82 -10.07 -3.99
CA ALA A 69 5.22 -9.75 -4.23
C ALA A 69 5.77 -10.54 -5.43
N TYR A 70 6.73 -9.98 -6.15
CA TYR A 70 7.51 -10.69 -7.16
C TYR A 70 8.99 -10.31 -7.07
N ALA A 71 9.84 -11.22 -7.53
CA ALA A 71 11.28 -11.00 -7.63
C ALA A 71 11.82 -11.71 -8.87
N THR A 72 12.75 -11.07 -9.57
CA THR A 72 13.38 -11.56 -10.80
C THR A 72 14.89 -11.64 -10.61
N ASN A 73 15.49 -12.70 -11.12
CA ASN A 73 16.94 -12.88 -11.24
C ASN A 73 17.25 -13.48 -12.63
N SER A 74 18.49 -13.93 -12.82
CA SER A 74 18.94 -14.60 -14.06
C SER A 74 18.19 -15.90 -14.37
N ALA A 75 17.68 -16.61 -13.35
CA ALA A 75 16.95 -17.86 -13.50
C ALA A 75 15.46 -17.66 -13.84
N GLY A 76 14.90 -16.49 -13.53
CA GLY A 76 13.53 -16.12 -13.90
C GLY A 76 12.83 -15.26 -12.84
N THR A 77 11.50 -15.21 -12.93
CA THR A 77 10.65 -14.46 -12.00
C THR A 77 9.90 -15.40 -11.07
N GLY A 78 10.12 -15.23 -9.77
CA GLY A 78 9.33 -15.84 -8.70
C GLY A 78 8.17 -14.93 -8.30
N PHE A 79 7.01 -15.53 -8.03
CA PHE A 79 5.84 -14.84 -7.51
C PHE A 79 5.48 -15.38 -6.12
N GLY A 80 5.20 -14.48 -5.18
CA GLY A 80 4.62 -14.83 -3.89
C GLY A 80 3.16 -15.25 -4.02
N ALA A 81 2.59 -15.71 -2.90
CA ALA A 81 1.16 -15.93 -2.78
C ALA A 81 0.40 -14.60 -3.00
N ILE A 82 -0.80 -14.70 -3.57
CA ILE A 82 -1.72 -13.57 -3.67
C ILE A 82 -2.31 -13.34 -2.28
N ASP A 83 -2.19 -12.12 -1.78
CA ASP A 83 -2.81 -11.72 -0.52
C ASP A 83 -4.35 -11.74 -0.66
N ASN A 84 -5.06 -12.01 0.45
CA ASN A 84 -6.52 -12.09 0.49
C ASN A 84 -7.23 -10.78 0.08
N GLY A 85 -6.46 -9.72 -0.12
CA GLY A 85 -6.90 -8.48 -0.71
C GLY A 85 -7.40 -7.51 0.34
N PHE A 86 -7.48 -6.24 -0.06
CA PHE A 86 -7.97 -5.17 0.77
C PHE A 86 -9.01 -4.35 0.01
N THR A 87 -10.07 -3.96 0.72
CA THR A 87 -11.08 -3.07 0.17
C THR A 87 -10.72 -1.65 0.54
N THR A 88 -10.56 -0.81 -0.47
CA THR A 88 -10.37 0.62 -0.26
C THR A 88 -11.62 1.22 0.36
N GLY A 89 -11.45 2.03 1.41
CA GLY A 89 -12.58 2.73 2.01
C GLY A 89 -13.30 3.59 0.99
N THR A 90 -14.63 3.57 1.02
CA THR A 90 -15.42 4.68 0.52
C THR A 90 -15.21 5.81 1.51
N ASP A 91 -14.26 6.70 1.23
CA ASP A 91 -14.12 7.95 1.96
C ASP A 91 -15.36 8.81 1.67
N THR A 92 -16.48 8.43 2.26
CA THR A 92 -17.51 9.35 2.68
C THR A 92 -16.89 10.02 3.88
N SER A 93 -16.15 11.09 3.64
CA SER A 93 -15.78 12.02 4.69
C SER A 93 -17.07 12.43 5.38
N VAL A 94 -17.42 11.72 6.45
CA VAL A 94 -18.39 12.18 7.42
C VAL A 94 -17.68 13.38 8.01
N THR A 95 -18.08 14.57 7.57
CA THR A 95 -17.82 15.81 8.28
C THR A 95 -18.20 15.54 9.73
N ARG A 96 -17.22 15.21 10.57
CA ARG A 96 -17.45 15.13 12.01
C ARG A 96 -17.61 16.58 12.42
N ARG A 97 -18.84 17.09 12.33
CA ARG A 97 -19.28 18.25 13.07
C ARG A 97 -19.08 17.87 14.53
N ILE A 98 -17.90 18.17 15.07
CA ILE A 98 -17.73 18.21 16.51
C ILE A 98 -18.69 19.33 16.93
N ARG A 99 -19.86 18.97 17.46
CA ARG A 99 -20.70 19.95 18.16
C ARG A 99 -19.90 20.29 19.42
N LEU A 100 -19.05 21.31 19.32
CA LEU A 100 -18.54 21.98 20.51
C LEU A 100 -19.78 22.51 21.21
N PHE A 101 -19.99 22.09 22.46
CA PHE A 101 -20.95 22.73 23.35
C PHE A 101 -20.82 24.25 23.21
N ASP A 102 -21.94 25.00 23.19
CA ASP A 102 -22.08 26.42 22.80
C ASP A 102 -21.15 27.45 23.50
N LYS A 103 -20.20 26.99 24.34
CA LYS A 103 -19.31 27.81 25.18
C LYS A 103 -17.81 27.52 25.02
N VAL A 104 -17.36 26.91 23.93
CA VAL A 104 -15.91 26.68 23.71
C VAL A 104 -15.45 27.34 22.41
N ARG A 105 -14.37 28.14 22.46
CA ARG A 105 -13.69 28.66 21.27
C ARG A 105 -12.47 27.78 20.97
N ILE A 106 -12.20 27.53 19.70
CA ILE A 106 -10.99 26.84 19.26
C ILE A 106 -9.95 27.89 18.89
N LYS A 107 -8.73 27.76 19.41
CA LYS A 107 -7.58 28.48 18.89
C LYS A 107 -6.52 27.50 18.40
N PHE A 108 -5.94 27.82 17.25
CA PHE A 108 -4.68 27.23 16.82
C PHE A 108 -3.55 28.07 17.40
N ILE A 109 -2.70 27.46 18.22
CA ILE A 109 -1.51 28.09 18.82
C ILE A 109 -0.36 27.12 18.59
N GLU A 110 0.70 27.58 17.92
CA GLU A 110 1.93 26.79 17.69
C GLU A 110 1.68 25.43 17.04
N GLY A 111 0.77 25.37 16.07
CA GLY A 111 0.47 24.13 15.33
C GLY A 111 -0.31 23.07 16.12
N ARG A 112 -0.80 23.39 17.33
CA ARG A 112 -1.66 22.50 18.12
C ARG A 112 -3.05 23.11 18.29
N ILE A 113 -4.08 22.25 18.29
CA ILE A 113 -5.44 22.63 18.65
C ILE A 113 -5.49 22.77 20.18
N LYS A 114 -5.86 23.95 20.66
CA LYS A 114 -6.20 24.17 22.07
C LYS A 114 -7.68 24.50 22.19
N LEU A 115 -8.35 23.79 23.10
CA LEU A 115 -9.69 24.13 23.56
C LEU A 115 -9.53 25.21 24.64
N ILE A 116 -10.17 26.35 24.45
CA ILE A 116 -10.24 27.38 25.48
C ILE A 116 -11.68 27.50 25.96
N GLY A 117 -11.86 27.42 27.28
CA GLY A 117 -13.09 27.89 27.91
C GLY A 117 -13.27 29.38 27.62
N GLN A 118 -14.51 29.87 27.64
CA GLN A 118 -14.74 31.32 27.61
C GLN A 118 -14.00 32.03 28.72
#